data_AF-A0A8T5RHA6-F1
#
_entry.id   AF-A0A8T5RHA6-F1
#
_cell.length_a   1.000
_cell.length_b   1.000
_cell.length_c   1.000
_cell.angle_alpha   90.00
_cell.angle_beta   90.00
_cell.angle_gamma   90.00
#
_symmetry.space_group_name_H-M   'P 1'
#
loop_
_entity.id
_entity.type
_entity.pdbx_description
1 polymer ?
#
loop_
_entity_poly.entity_id
_entity_poly.type
_entity_poly.pdbx_seq_one_letter_code
_entity_poly.pdbx_strand_id
1 'polypeptide(L)'
;MEGYTGAACNSKINYMSKPENFKTPIVRTIFKNLSAFSLGERGNKEEVEKAWAHAKKKVKEGEWIGLFPEGTRSMDGEMGDFKTGAIRLAVECNVPIVPMAILGSKYALPKGNLLGTPVQVRVRVGKAIYYDEYKGKLTPKLVRKLSDDLKKKVIDLREGKGNFSKIKRDFEKKEELSIGSPGDSKKEGEKQKDFKYWLKYYQHYILQSFDDAWNTFLKVLGEFGLKDEFHELAWRFNHLIVHFLTENFFPYRSIGYENVPDKGAAIICSNHNSEWDVILNAKCVIKDKNRVLWQMAKQQLFQIPIINAWIRTHSAFPLRRSEGDRESYNFAKDLLGRGKLVMVYPEGSTSNGGGEVREGHTGAVRLAIETKVPIIPVGITGTENTFPKHAKTMYCGKGSTLKAGEPFMEHAQYFDKPMPDYKELKRLTERLMDRIRELLVYDNPNA
;
A
#
# COMPACT_ATOMS: atom_id res chain seq x y z
N MET A 1 -5.91 -32.07 10.35
CA MET A 1 -5.65 -30.92 9.46
C MET A 1 -5.60 -29.68 10.34
N GLU A 2 -4.41 -29.18 10.69
CA GLU A 2 -4.29 -27.90 11.41
C GLU A 2 -4.44 -26.78 10.39
N GLY A 3 -5.56 -26.06 10.44
CA GLY A 3 -5.87 -24.97 9.53
C GLY A 3 -4.85 -23.84 9.61
N TYR A 4 -4.54 -23.26 8.46
CA TYR A 4 -3.71 -22.07 8.34
C TYR A 4 -4.59 -20.85 8.63
N THR A 5 -4.45 -20.25 9.81
CA THR A 5 -5.10 -18.98 10.15
C THR A 5 -4.04 -17.90 10.31
N GLY A 6 -4.10 -16.87 9.45
CA GLY A 6 -3.66 -15.54 9.85
C GLY A 6 -4.55 -15.11 11.03
N ALA A 7 -3.96 -14.89 12.20
CA ALA A 7 -4.70 -14.42 13.35
C ALA A 7 -4.76 -12.89 13.30
N ALA A 8 -5.95 -12.34 13.09
CA ALA A 8 -6.22 -10.93 13.29
C ALA A 8 -6.62 -10.72 14.76
N CYS A 9 -5.98 -9.76 15.44
CA CYS A 9 -6.46 -9.25 16.72
C CYS A 9 -7.31 -8.01 16.43
N ASN A 10 -8.51 -7.92 17.00
CA ASN A 10 -9.36 -6.72 16.89
C ASN A 10 -8.72 -5.50 17.56
N SER A 11 -7.74 -5.72 18.45
CA SER A 11 -6.99 -4.66 19.11
C SER A 11 -5.74 -4.30 18.34
N LYS A 12 -5.52 -3.00 18.17
CA LYS A 12 -4.32 -2.43 17.54
C LYS A 12 -3.07 -2.75 18.38
N ILE A 13 -2.06 -3.32 17.74
CA ILE A 13 -0.76 -3.61 18.36
C ILE A 13 0.24 -2.53 17.97
N ASN A 14 0.82 -1.86 18.97
CA ASN A 14 1.88 -0.87 18.78
C ASN A 14 3.22 -1.51 19.09
N TYR A 15 4.13 -1.54 18.11
CA TYR A 15 5.41 -2.21 18.25
C TYR A 15 6.49 -1.26 18.72
N MET A 16 7.20 -1.64 19.77
CA MET A 16 8.35 -0.89 20.22
C MET A 16 9.59 -1.31 19.42
N SER A 17 10.21 -0.39 18.67
CA SER A 17 11.31 -0.69 17.74
C SER A 17 12.52 0.20 17.98
N LYS A 18 13.69 -0.27 17.53
CA LYS A 18 14.93 0.51 17.61
C LYS A 18 14.88 1.76 16.72
N PRO A 19 15.54 2.87 17.13
CA PRO A 19 15.58 4.11 16.34
C PRO A 19 16.14 3.95 14.93
N GLU A 20 17.07 3.02 14.70
CA GLU A 20 17.70 2.82 13.40
C GLU A 20 16.71 2.41 12.31
N ASN A 21 15.65 1.66 12.67
CA ASN A 21 14.59 1.27 11.74
C ASN A 21 13.80 2.49 11.22
N PHE A 22 13.87 3.62 11.93
CA PHE A 22 13.26 4.87 11.52
C PHE A 22 14.24 5.78 10.76
N LYS A 23 15.48 5.39 10.45
CA LYS A 23 16.42 6.24 9.69
C LYS A 23 16.15 6.18 8.18
N THR A 24 15.91 5.00 7.62
CA THR A 24 15.63 4.80 6.19
C THR A 24 14.16 5.11 5.85
N PRO A 25 13.84 5.98 4.85
CA PRO A 25 12.46 6.40 4.56
C PRO A 25 11.47 5.25 4.31
N ILE A 26 11.83 4.27 3.49
CA ILE A 26 10.96 3.14 3.14
C ILE A 26 10.67 2.27 4.38
N VAL A 27 11.72 1.93 5.13
CA VAL A 27 11.60 1.13 6.38
C VAL A 27 10.78 1.90 7.42
N ARG A 28 11.03 3.20 7.59
CA ARG A 28 10.26 4.09 8.46
C ARG A 28 8.77 4.04 8.13
N THR A 29 8.41 4.10 6.85
CA THR A 29 7.00 4.03 6.41
C THR A 29 6.36 2.71 6.80
N ILE A 30 7.02 1.58 6.50
CA ILE A 30 6.52 0.24 6.86
C ILE A 30 6.30 0.15 8.38
N PHE A 31 7.29 0.57 9.17
CA PHE A 31 7.21 0.53 10.63
C PHE A 31 6.10 1.43 11.17
N LYS A 32 5.93 2.65 10.65
CA LYS A 32 4.83 3.54 11.04
C LYS A 32 3.46 2.96 10.68
N ASN A 33 3.32 2.33 9.51
CA ASN A 33 2.07 1.67 9.10
C ASN A 33 1.72 0.50 10.03
N LEU A 34 2.73 -0.22 10.53
CA LEU A 34 2.58 -1.26 11.55
C LEU A 34 2.44 -0.69 12.98
N SER A 35 2.15 0.60 13.13
CA SER A 35 2.01 1.28 14.42
C SER A 35 3.24 1.16 15.33
N ALA A 36 4.43 1.05 14.73
CA ALA A 36 5.66 0.99 15.49
C ALA A 36 6.14 2.38 15.90
N PHE A 37 6.67 2.50 17.12
CA PHE A 37 7.29 3.71 17.66
C PHE A 37 8.72 3.43 18.15
N SER A 38 9.52 4.48 18.17
CA SER A 38 10.94 4.41 18.53
C SER A 38 11.13 4.33 20.05
N LEU A 39 12.09 3.51 20.49
CA LEU A 39 12.54 3.40 21.88
C LEU A 39 13.42 4.56 22.37
N GLY A 40 13.76 5.51 21.50
CA GLY A 40 14.76 6.54 21.77
C GLY A 40 16.20 6.04 21.64
N GLU A 41 17.15 6.95 21.37
CA GLU A 41 18.57 6.58 21.25
C GLU A 41 19.19 6.27 22.62
N ARG A 42 20.11 5.28 22.64
CA ARG A 42 20.75 4.82 23.87
C ARG A 42 21.63 5.94 24.42
N GLY A 43 21.26 6.49 25.58
CA GLY A 43 21.93 7.64 26.21
C GLY A 43 21.05 8.89 26.29
N ASN A 44 19.99 8.97 25.47
CA ASN A 44 19.00 10.04 25.55
C ASN A 44 17.85 9.63 26.48
N LYS A 45 17.97 9.98 27.77
CA LYS A 45 16.97 9.64 28.80
C LYS A 45 15.58 10.19 28.47
N GLU A 46 15.50 11.39 27.92
CA GLU A 46 14.24 12.06 27.60
C GLU A 46 13.44 11.31 26.53
N GLU A 47 14.10 10.84 25.47
CA GLU A 47 13.45 10.07 24.41
C GLU A 47 12.94 8.72 24.91
N VAL A 48 13.72 8.04 25.76
CA VAL A 48 13.34 6.77 26.37
C VAL A 48 12.13 6.95 27.29
N GLU A 49 12.09 8.03 28.07
CA GLU A 49 10.95 8.37 28.92
C GLU A 49 9.69 8.71 28.10
N LYS A 50 9.82 9.45 27.00
CA LYS A 50 8.72 9.72 26.07
C LYS A 50 8.15 8.43 25.46
N ALA A 51 9.02 7.52 25.01
CA ALA A 51 8.61 6.22 24.48
C ALA A 51 7.85 5.40 25.53
N TRP A 52 8.32 5.44 26.78
CA TRP A 52 7.66 4.79 27.91
C TRP A 52 6.30 5.40 28.25
N ALA A 53 6.20 6.72 28.31
CA ALA A 53 4.94 7.42 28.54
C ALA A 53 3.92 7.12 27.43
N HIS A 54 4.39 7.06 26.17
CA HIS A 54 3.56 6.67 25.03
C HIS A 54 3.04 5.23 25.15
N ALA A 55 3.91 4.28 25.49
CA ALA A 55 3.50 2.89 25.71
C ALA A 55 2.43 2.77 26.81
N LYS A 56 2.64 3.45 27.95
CA LYS A 56 1.65 3.49 29.06
C LYS A 56 0.32 4.10 28.63
N LYS A 57 0.36 5.19 27.84
CA LYS A 57 -0.85 5.82 27.30
C LYS A 57 -1.62 4.86 26.41
N LYS A 58 -0.93 4.17 25.48
CA LYS A 58 -1.55 3.21 24.56
C LYS A 58 -2.19 2.02 25.28
N VAL A 59 -1.52 1.47 26.28
CA VAL A 59 -2.12 0.41 27.12
C VAL A 59 -3.38 0.89 27.84
N LYS A 60 -3.39 2.13 28.37
CA LYS A 60 -4.57 2.72 29.01
C LYS A 60 -5.73 2.98 28.04
N GLU A 61 -5.44 3.26 26.77
CA GLU A 61 -6.42 3.40 25.69
C GLU A 61 -7.00 2.04 25.23
N GLY A 62 -6.58 0.92 25.84
CA GLY A 62 -7.00 -0.43 25.46
C GLY A 62 -6.24 -0.99 24.25
N GLU A 63 -5.22 -0.30 23.76
CA GLU A 63 -4.34 -0.78 22.70
C GLU A 63 -3.24 -1.72 23.25
N TRP A 64 -2.71 -2.58 22.40
CA TRP A 64 -1.73 -3.60 22.78
C TRP A 64 -0.32 -3.10 22.50
N ILE A 65 0.66 -3.54 23.28
CA ILE A 65 2.09 -3.26 23.04
C ILE A 65 2.80 -4.55 22.64
N GLY A 66 3.32 -4.58 21.42
CA GLY A 66 4.17 -5.66 20.92
C GLY A 66 5.63 -5.43 21.30
N LEU A 67 6.19 -6.31 22.13
CA LEU A 67 7.59 -6.26 22.57
C LEU A 67 8.35 -7.52 22.15
N PHE A 68 9.55 -7.33 21.62
CA PHE A 68 10.54 -8.39 21.47
C PHE A 68 11.55 -8.28 22.61
N PRO A 69 11.39 -9.05 23.70
CA PRO A 69 12.15 -8.86 24.93
C PRO A 69 13.66 -9.12 24.74
N GLU A 70 14.05 -9.90 23.74
CA GLU A 70 15.46 -10.12 23.35
C GLU A 70 16.11 -8.85 22.75
N GLY A 71 15.33 -7.98 22.10
CA GLY A 71 15.79 -6.70 21.54
C GLY A 71 16.67 -6.79 20.29
N THR A 72 17.09 -7.97 19.84
CA THR A 72 17.80 -8.24 18.58
C THR A 72 17.29 -9.54 17.96
N ARG A 73 17.41 -9.69 16.63
CA ARG A 73 17.12 -10.96 15.95
C ARG A 73 18.28 -11.93 16.20
N SER A 74 17.99 -13.14 16.69
CA SER A 74 19.00 -14.18 16.92
C SER A 74 19.56 -14.71 15.59
N MET A 75 20.88 -14.86 15.51
CA MET A 75 21.58 -15.37 14.31
C MET A 75 21.65 -16.90 14.31
N ASP A 76 21.82 -17.49 15.49
CA ASP A 76 22.25 -18.89 15.66
C ASP A 76 21.08 -19.81 16.02
N GLY A 77 19.86 -19.26 16.06
CA GLY A 77 18.66 -19.97 16.48
C GLY A 77 18.52 -20.14 17.99
N GLU A 78 19.50 -19.78 18.81
CA GLU A 78 19.35 -19.75 20.28
C GLU A 78 18.72 -18.43 20.75
N MET A 79 17.88 -18.50 21.79
CA MET A 79 17.17 -17.34 22.32
C MET A 79 18.03 -16.59 23.34
N GLY A 80 18.38 -15.35 23.04
CA GLY A 80 19.12 -14.48 23.93
C GLY A 80 18.36 -14.11 25.21
N ASP A 81 19.00 -13.31 26.04
CA ASP A 81 18.42 -12.89 27.32
C ASP A 81 17.31 -11.87 27.17
N PHE A 82 16.23 -12.08 27.93
CA PHE A 82 15.10 -11.17 27.93
C PHE A 82 15.41 -9.94 28.77
N LYS A 83 15.13 -8.77 28.18
CA LYS A 83 15.13 -7.50 28.88
C LYS A 83 13.92 -7.41 29.79
N THR A 84 14.09 -6.72 30.91
CA THR A 84 13.07 -6.59 31.97
C THR A 84 11.92 -5.61 31.66
N GLY A 85 11.99 -4.89 30.52
CA GLY A 85 11.04 -3.84 30.16
C GLY A 85 9.59 -4.33 30.03
N ALA A 86 9.39 -5.54 29.50
CA ALA A 86 8.05 -6.12 29.36
C ALA A 86 7.37 -6.37 30.71
N ILE A 87 8.11 -6.95 31.68
CA ILE A 87 7.61 -7.20 33.04
C ILE A 87 7.29 -5.89 33.75
N ARG A 88 8.17 -4.89 33.65
CA ARG A 88 7.93 -3.57 34.25
C ARG A 88 6.65 -2.93 33.71
N LEU A 89 6.44 -2.98 32.39
CA LEU A 89 5.27 -2.37 31.75
C LEU A 89 3.98 -3.04 32.23
N ALA A 90 3.98 -4.38 32.23
CA ALA A 90 2.83 -5.17 32.63
C ALA A 90 2.40 -4.91 34.09
N VAL A 91 3.37 -4.90 35.02
CA VAL A 91 3.09 -4.69 36.44
C VAL A 91 2.68 -3.24 36.71
N GLU A 92 3.35 -2.26 36.11
CA GLU A 92 3.02 -0.84 36.31
C GLU A 92 1.65 -0.46 35.72
N CYS A 93 1.28 -1.05 34.58
CA CYS A 93 -0.01 -0.82 33.94
C CYS A 93 -1.13 -1.75 34.41
N ASN A 94 -0.83 -2.73 35.28
CA ASN A 94 -1.77 -3.75 35.73
C ASN A 94 -2.44 -4.52 34.58
N VAL A 95 -1.63 -4.97 33.63
CA VAL A 95 -2.10 -5.71 32.44
C VAL A 95 -1.39 -7.05 32.31
N PRO A 96 -2.03 -8.07 31.73
CA PRO A 96 -1.39 -9.36 31.52
C PRO A 96 -0.36 -9.31 30.38
N ILE A 97 0.60 -10.25 30.41
CA ILE A 97 1.46 -10.55 29.25
C ILE A 97 0.95 -11.81 28.58
N VAL A 98 0.72 -11.73 27.27
CA VAL A 98 0.45 -12.90 26.42
C VAL A 98 1.75 -13.32 25.74
N PRO A 99 2.38 -14.44 26.12
CA PRO A 99 3.61 -14.90 25.49
C PRO A 99 3.33 -15.46 24.09
N MET A 100 4.20 -15.14 23.13
CA MET A 100 4.08 -15.60 21.74
C MET A 100 5.42 -16.15 21.25
N ALA A 101 5.39 -17.29 20.55
CA ALA A 101 6.54 -17.84 19.84
C ALA A 101 6.28 -17.80 18.34
N ILE A 102 7.21 -17.21 17.58
CA ILE A 102 7.15 -17.10 16.12
C ILE A 102 8.20 -18.05 15.54
N LEU A 103 7.75 -19.01 14.73
CA LEU A 103 8.58 -20.01 14.08
C LEU A 103 8.58 -19.80 12.56
N GLY A 104 9.73 -20.00 11.93
CA GLY A 104 9.88 -19.91 10.47
C GLY A 104 10.10 -18.50 9.91
N SER A 105 9.85 -17.44 10.69
CA SER A 105 10.03 -16.05 10.25
C SER A 105 11.46 -15.71 9.82
N LYS A 106 12.47 -16.39 10.37
CA LYS A 106 13.88 -16.24 9.96
C LYS A 106 14.14 -16.62 8.50
N TYR A 107 13.35 -17.55 7.94
CA TYR A 107 13.41 -17.93 6.54
C TYR A 107 12.55 -17.02 5.65
N ALA A 108 11.54 -16.37 6.23
CA ALA A 108 10.64 -15.48 5.51
C ALA A 108 11.33 -14.17 5.13
N LEU A 109 12.11 -13.59 6.03
CA LEU A 109 12.87 -12.37 5.75
C LEU A 109 14.22 -12.40 6.46
N PRO A 110 15.23 -13.06 5.86
CA PRO A 110 16.58 -13.13 6.42
C PRO A 110 17.17 -11.74 6.68
N LYS A 111 18.04 -11.63 7.68
CA LYS A 111 18.69 -10.36 8.03
C LYS A 111 19.50 -9.84 6.84
N GLY A 112 19.28 -8.59 6.44
CA GLY A 112 19.95 -7.95 5.30
C GLY A 112 19.16 -8.01 3.99
N ASN A 113 18.12 -8.85 3.89
CA ASN A 113 17.26 -8.91 2.71
C ASN A 113 16.02 -8.00 2.86
N LEU A 114 15.68 -7.32 1.76
CA LEU A 114 14.47 -6.49 1.63
C LEU A 114 13.30 -7.26 1.01
N LEU A 115 13.58 -8.31 0.23
CA LEU A 115 12.60 -9.19 -0.38
C LEU A 115 12.42 -10.44 0.47
N GLY A 116 11.17 -10.73 0.83
CA GLY A 116 10.82 -11.92 1.61
C GLY A 116 10.63 -13.15 0.72
N THR A 117 10.93 -14.32 1.26
CA THR A 117 10.65 -15.61 0.62
C THR A 117 9.32 -16.15 1.12
N PRO A 118 8.42 -16.64 0.24
CA PRO A 118 7.19 -17.30 0.66
C PRO A 118 7.52 -18.56 1.46
N VAL A 119 7.36 -18.49 2.78
CA VAL A 119 7.56 -19.63 3.68
C VAL A 119 6.45 -19.65 4.72
N GLN A 120 6.14 -20.84 5.22
CA GLN A 120 5.19 -20.98 6.31
C GLN A 120 5.76 -20.38 7.60
N VAL A 121 5.12 -19.33 8.11
CA VAL A 121 5.37 -18.79 9.45
C VAL A 121 4.30 -19.33 10.39
N ARG A 122 4.71 -19.88 11.52
CA ARG A 122 3.78 -20.36 12.55
C ARG A 122 3.91 -19.50 13.78
N VAL A 123 2.78 -19.08 14.34
CA VAL A 123 2.71 -18.33 15.59
C VAL A 123 1.99 -19.18 16.62
N ARG A 124 2.61 -19.36 17.78
CA ARG A 124 2.01 -20.03 18.94
C ARG A 124 1.77 -19.00 20.02
N VAL A 125 0.53 -18.91 20.49
CA VAL A 125 0.09 -17.95 21.52
C VAL A 125 -0.16 -18.73 22.81
N GLY A 126 0.49 -18.32 23.89
CA GLY A 126 0.29 -18.92 25.21
C GLY A 126 -0.83 -18.24 26.00
N LYS A 127 -1.11 -18.79 27.19
CA LYS A 127 -2.08 -18.21 28.12
C LYS A 127 -1.59 -16.86 28.67
N ALA A 128 -2.53 -15.94 28.88
CA ALA A 128 -2.27 -14.67 29.55
C ALA A 128 -1.66 -14.90 30.96
N ILE A 129 -0.61 -14.15 31.26
CA ILE A 129 0.11 -14.19 32.53
C ILE A 129 -0.21 -12.89 33.26
N TYR A 130 -0.85 -13.02 34.41
CA TYR A 130 -1.23 -11.92 35.29
C TYR A 130 -0.13 -11.69 36.34
N TYR A 131 0.08 -10.44 36.71
CA TYR A 131 1.12 -10.04 37.67
C TYR A 131 0.57 -9.18 38.81
N ASP A 132 -0.74 -9.21 39.05
CA ASP A 132 -1.43 -8.36 40.04
C ASP A 132 -0.83 -8.51 41.45
N GLU A 133 -0.38 -9.71 41.81
CA GLU A 133 0.24 -10.00 43.11
C GLU A 133 1.59 -9.29 43.35
N TYR A 134 2.24 -8.81 42.28
CA TYR A 134 3.55 -8.15 42.33
C TYR A 134 3.48 -6.62 42.33
N LYS A 135 2.28 -6.05 42.28
CA LYS A 135 2.07 -4.60 42.28
C LYS A 135 2.69 -3.97 43.54
N GLY A 136 3.55 -2.97 43.35
CA GLY A 136 4.25 -2.27 44.44
C GLY A 136 5.34 -3.08 45.16
N LYS A 137 5.61 -4.33 44.74
CA LYS A 137 6.59 -5.23 45.39
C LYS A 137 7.80 -5.54 44.49
N LEU A 138 8.01 -4.76 43.43
CA LEU A 138 9.06 -5.03 42.44
C LEU A 138 10.46 -4.69 42.96
N THR A 139 11.28 -5.72 43.19
CA THR A 139 12.73 -5.57 43.37
C THR A 139 13.46 -5.93 42.07
N PRO A 140 14.66 -5.37 41.78
CA PRO A 140 15.41 -5.69 40.56
C PRO A 140 15.64 -7.20 40.36
N LYS A 141 15.92 -7.93 41.45
CA LYS A 141 16.07 -9.39 41.44
C LYS A 141 14.77 -10.11 41.04
N LEU A 142 13.63 -9.68 41.59
CA LEU A 142 12.33 -10.24 41.27
C LEU A 142 11.95 -10.00 39.81
N VAL A 143 12.16 -8.78 39.29
CA VAL A 143 11.88 -8.47 37.87
C VAL A 143 12.71 -9.34 36.94
N ARG A 144 13.99 -9.59 37.28
CA ARG A 144 14.83 -10.48 36.47
C ARG A 144 14.32 -11.92 36.51
N LYS A 145 13.97 -12.44 37.69
CA LYS A 145 13.37 -13.78 37.84
C LYS A 145 12.10 -13.93 36.98
N LEU A 146 11.18 -12.98 37.08
CA LEU A 146 9.93 -12.99 36.28
C LEU A 146 10.22 -12.93 34.76
N SER A 147 11.28 -12.21 34.36
CA SER A 147 11.73 -12.15 32.96
C SER A 147 12.29 -13.48 32.48
N ASP A 148 13.04 -14.19 33.32
CA ASP A 148 13.58 -15.52 33.01
C ASP A 148 12.46 -16.58 32.96
N ASP A 149 11.44 -16.47 33.82
CA ASP A 149 10.25 -17.33 33.78
C ASP A 149 9.42 -17.07 32.51
N LEU A 150 9.30 -15.81 32.07
CA LEU A 150 8.69 -15.47 30.78
C LEU A 150 9.49 -16.07 29.61
N LYS A 151 10.82 -16.01 29.65
CA LYS A 151 11.70 -16.64 28.65
C LYS A 151 11.43 -18.13 28.53
N LYS A 152 11.37 -18.86 29.66
CA LYS A 152 11.04 -20.29 29.69
C LYS A 152 9.70 -20.59 29.03
N LYS A 153 8.65 -19.83 29.36
CA LYS A 153 7.32 -20.00 28.72
C LYS A 153 7.35 -19.80 27.21
N VAL A 154 8.13 -18.84 26.71
CA VAL A 154 8.29 -18.63 25.25
C VAL A 154 9.09 -19.78 24.60
N ILE A 155 10.10 -20.32 25.30
CA ILE A 155 10.83 -21.51 24.86
C ILE A 155 9.90 -22.74 24.82
N ASP A 156 9.08 -22.96 25.83
CA ASP A 156 8.11 -24.07 25.85
C ASP A 156 7.13 -23.97 24.67
N LEU A 157 6.63 -22.76 24.38
CA LEU A 157 5.81 -22.49 23.20
C LEU A 157 6.57 -22.80 21.90
N ARG A 158 7.86 -22.45 21.82
CA ARG A 158 8.69 -22.73 20.65
C ARG A 158 8.94 -24.23 20.46
N GLU A 159 9.26 -24.96 21.52
CA GLU A 159 9.55 -26.40 21.49
C GLU A 159 8.26 -27.25 21.37
N GLY A 160 7.10 -26.66 21.65
CA GLY A 160 5.82 -27.38 21.61
C GLY A 160 5.61 -28.30 22.81
N LYS A 161 6.25 -28.01 23.94
CA LYS A 161 6.05 -28.73 25.21
C LYS A 161 4.71 -28.29 25.83
N GLY A 162 3.73 -29.21 25.85
CA GLY A 162 2.30 -29.01 26.11
C GLY A 162 1.47 -29.95 25.21
N ASN A 163 0.13 -29.90 25.22
CA ASN A 163 -0.81 -30.74 24.41
C ASN A 163 -0.69 -30.60 22.87
N PHE A 164 0.50 -30.28 22.35
CA PHE A 164 0.78 -29.97 20.96
C PHE A 164 2.05 -30.68 20.48
N SER A 165 2.18 -31.97 20.80
CA SER A 165 3.35 -32.80 20.45
C SER A 165 3.11 -33.62 19.18
N LYS A 166 3.58 -33.15 18.01
CA LYS A 166 3.80 -34.04 16.85
C LYS A 166 4.69 -33.50 15.71
N ILE A 167 5.67 -32.63 15.96
CA ILE A 167 6.47 -32.04 14.85
C ILE A 167 7.92 -31.84 15.27
N LYS A 168 8.58 -32.91 15.73
CA LYS A 168 10.03 -32.91 16.01
C LYS A 168 10.85 -33.54 14.87
N ARG A 169 10.21 -34.21 13.90
CA ARG A 169 10.91 -35.11 12.95
C ARG A 169 11.39 -34.48 11.63
N ASP A 170 10.94 -33.29 11.24
CA ASP A 170 11.25 -32.78 9.89
C ASP A 170 12.39 -31.76 9.83
N PHE A 171 12.87 -31.23 10.97
CA PHE A 171 13.88 -30.17 11.01
C PHE A 171 15.33 -30.67 11.13
N GLU A 172 15.56 -31.82 11.76
CA GLU A 172 16.91 -32.36 12.00
C GLU A 172 17.61 -32.81 10.70
N LYS A 173 16.88 -32.95 9.58
CA LYS A 173 17.43 -33.47 8.32
C LYS A 173 18.15 -32.45 7.42
N LYS A 174 18.26 -31.19 7.82
CA LYS A 174 18.85 -30.11 6.98
C LYS A 174 20.09 -29.43 7.54
N GLU A 175 20.58 -29.83 8.72
CA GLU A 175 21.72 -29.18 9.40
C GLU A 175 23.10 -29.78 9.12
N GLU A 176 23.19 -30.92 8.41
CA GLU A 176 24.48 -31.42 7.93
C GLU A 176 24.74 -30.95 6.50
N LEU A 177 25.37 -29.79 6.37
CA LEU A 177 26.29 -29.43 5.28
C LEU A 177 27.01 -28.13 5.66
N SER A 178 28.08 -28.30 6.44
CA SER A 178 29.10 -27.31 6.76
C SER A 178 30.21 -27.39 5.71
N ILE A 179 30.53 -26.27 5.05
CA ILE A 179 31.85 -26.07 4.46
C ILE A 179 32.28 -24.60 4.65
N GLY A 180 33.25 -24.43 5.56
CA GLY A 180 34.34 -23.44 5.61
C GLY A 180 34.13 -21.99 5.17
N SER A 181 34.38 -21.06 6.09
CA SER A 181 34.75 -19.67 5.81
C SER A 181 36.16 -19.54 5.22
N PRO A 182 36.42 -18.43 4.49
CA PRO A 182 37.68 -17.72 4.69
C PRO A 182 37.49 -16.23 5.01
N GLY A 183 38.16 -15.80 6.09
CA GLY A 183 39.15 -14.73 6.03
C GLY A 183 38.66 -13.27 6.00
N ASP A 184 39.00 -12.56 7.08
CA ASP A 184 38.91 -11.11 7.25
C ASP A 184 39.49 -10.28 6.08
N SER A 185 38.90 -9.11 5.85
CA SER A 185 39.69 -7.92 5.50
C SER A 185 39.04 -6.65 6.07
N LYS A 186 39.81 -5.96 6.93
CA LYS A 186 39.61 -4.56 7.28
C LYS A 186 39.72 -3.70 6.02
N LYS A 187 38.96 -2.61 5.93
CA LYS A 187 39.47 -1.35 5.35
C LYS A 187 38.76 -0.12 5.90
N GLU A 188 39.59 0.89 6.09
CA GLU A 188 39.42 2.14 6.80
C GLU A 188 38.49 3.13 6.08
N GLY A 189 38.06 4.14 6.83
CA GLY A 189 37.12 5.16 6.38
C GLY A 189 37.67 6.12 5.33
N GLU A 190 36.75 6.68 4.55
CA GLU A 190 36.97 7.90 3.80
C GLU A 190 35.77 8.85 3.95
N LYS A 191 36.10 10.14 3.99
CA LYS A 191 35.22 11.26 4.29
C LYS A 191 34.04 11.36 3.30
N GLN A 192 32.87 11.51 3.89
CA GLN A 192 31.59 11.75 3.26
C GLN A 192 31.62 13.05 2.43
N LYS A 193 31.77 12.95 1.10
CA LYS A 193 31.33 14.00 0.18
C LYS A 193 29.84 13.83 -0.06
N ASP A 194 29.14 14.96 -0.11
CA ASP A 194 27.68 15.07 -0.01
C ASP A 194 26.94 14.25 -1.09
N PHE A 195 26.52 13.04 -0.72
CA PHE A 195 25.84 12.04 -1.56
C PHE A 195 24.60 12.62 -2.25
N LYS A 196 23.95 13.63 -1.65
CA LYS A 196 22.78 14.30 -2.23
C LYS A 196 23.10 15.12 -3.48
N TYR A 197 24.28 15.74 -3.57
CA TYR A 197 24.68 16.51 -4.75
C TYR A 197 25.05 15.58 -5.91
N TRP A 198 25.74 14.48 -5.61
CA TRP A 198 26.08 13.44 -6.58
C TRP A 198 24.85 12.72 -7.15
N LEU A 199 23.89 12.37 -6.29
CA LEU A 199 22.65 11.71 -6.70
C LEU A 199 21.78 12.59 -7.61
N LYS A 200 21.68 13.90 -7.31
CA LYS A 200 20.85 14.84 -8.07
C LYS A 200 21.41 15.14 -9.47
N TYR A 201 22.73 15.15 -9.63
CA TYR A 201 23.40 15.43 -10.90
C TYR A 201 23.37 14.21 -11.84
N TYR A 202 23.61 13.00 -11.32
CA TYR A 202 23.58 11.76 -12.11
C TYR A 202 22.17 11.26 -12.42
N GLN A 203 21.18 11.56 -11.56
CA GLN A 203 19.80 11.16 -11.81
C GLN A 203 19.29 11.66 -13.17
N HIS A 204 19.64 12.88 -13.60
CA HIS A 204 19.21 13.40 -14.90
C HIS A 204 19.82 12.60 -16.07
N TYR A 205 21.13 12.37 -16.06
CA TYR A 205 21.83 11.64 -17.12
C TYR A 205 21.49 10.16 -17.16
N ILE A 206 21.39 9.50 -15.99
CA ILE A 206 21.01 8.09 -15.90
C ILE A 206 19.58 7.89 -16.41
N LEU A 207 18.64 8.73 -15.98
CA LEU A 207 17.25 8.64 -16.44
C LEU A 207 17.15 8.87 -17.96
N GLN A 208 17.88 9.84 -18.51
CA GLN A 208 17.89 10.09 -19.95
C GLN A 208 18.47 8.91 -20.74
N SER A 209 19.58 8.32 -20.28
CA SER A 209 20.15 7.12 -20.92
C SER A 209 19.20 5.91 -20.86
N PHE A 210 18.43 5.76 -19.78
CA PHE A 210 17.37 4.75 -19.72
C PHE A 210 16.24 5.03 -20.71
N ASP A 211 15.81 6.29 -20.85
CA ASP A 211 14.78 6.69 -21.82
C ASP A 211 15.24 6.44 -23.27
N ASP A 212 16.48 6.80 -23.61
CA ASP A 212 17.04 6.60 -24.95
C ASP A 212 17.19 5.10 -25.27
N ALA A 213 17.70 4.32 -24.31
CA ALA A 213 17.77 2.86 -24.44
C ALA A 213 16.39 2.22 -24.59
N TRP A 214 15.40 2.70 -23.82
CA TRP A 214 14.03 2.21 -23.86
C TRP A 214 13.32 2.55 -25.17
N ASN A 215 13.45 3.79 -25.65
CA ASN A 215 12.88 4.21 -26.93
C ASN A 215 13.52 3.45 -28.10
N THR A 216 14.83 3.24 -28.04
CA THR A 216 15.55 2.41 -29.02
C THR A 216 15.04 0.97 -28.98
N PHE A 217 14.87 0.39 -27.78
CA PHE A 217 14.29 -0.93 -27.61
C PHE A 217 12.87 -1.05 -28.17
N LEU A 218 11.99 -0.10 -27.88
CA LEU A 218 10.63 -0.06 -28.46
C LEU A 218 10.64 0.10 -29.98
N LYS A 219 11.58 0.88 -30.53
CA LYS A 219 11.76 1.04 -31.98
C LYS A 219 12.21 -0.27 -32.62
N VAL A 220 13.19 -0.95 -32.01
CA VAL A 220 13.65 -2.28 -32.41
C VAL A 220 12.48 -3.27 -32.38
N LEU A 221 11.73 -3.35 -31.28
CA LEU A 221 10.52 -4.19 -31.22
C LEU A 221 9.51 -3.86 -32.31
N GLY A 222 9.37 -2.57 -32.66
CA GLY A 222 8.54 -2.12 -33.77
C GLY A 222 9.05 -2.62 -35.14
N GLU A 223 10.35 -2.55 -35.39
CA GLU A 223 10.98 -3.06 -36.63
C GLU A 223 10.82 -4.58 -36.76
N PHE A 224 10.79 -5.32 -35.64
CA PHE A 224 10.53 -6.76 -35.60
C PHE A 224 9.04 -7.14 -35.55
N GLY A 225 8.11 -6.18 -35.51
CA GLY A 225 6.68 -6.45 -35.38
C GLY A 225 6.24 -6.99 -34.01
N LEU A 226 7.13 -7.06 -33.03
CA LEU A 226 6.90 -7.63 -31.69
C LEU A 226 6.33 -6.62 -30.68
N LYS A 227 6.04 -5.40 -31.14
CA LYS A 227 5.65 -4.28 -30.26
C LYS A 227 4.35 -4.58 -29.51
N ASP A 228 3.36 -5.15 -30.19
CA ASP A 228 2.05 -5.44 -29.59
C ASP A 228 2.13 -6.59 -28.57
N GLU A 229 2.92 -7.62 -28.86
CA GLU A 229 3.16 -8.75 -27.96
C GLU A 229 3.91 -8.31 -26.70
N PHE A 230 4.87 -7.40 -26.86
CA PHE A 230 5.56 -6.78 -25.73
C PHE A 230 4.62 -5.91 -24.89
N HIS A 231 3.73 -5.13 -25.53
CA HIS A 231 2.72 -4.35 -24.83
C HIS A 231 1.77 -5.24 -24.02
N GLU A 232 1.30 -6.34 -24.60
CA GLU A 232 0.49 -7.36 -23.92
C GLU A 232 1.24 -7.99 -22.73
N LEU A 233 2.50 -8.37 -22.92
CA LEU A 233 3.33 -8.93 -21.85
C LEU A 233 3.53 -7.93 -20.70
N ALA A 234 3.86 -6.68 -21.03
CA ALA A 234 4.04 -5.62 -20.05
C ALA A 234 2.73 -5.31 -19.31
N TRP A 235 1.61 -5.28 -20.02
CA TRP A 235 0.27 -5.12 -19.43
C TRP A 235 -0.05 -6.25 -18.44
N ARG A 236 0.20 -7.51 -18.81
CA ARG A 236 0.01 -8.67 -17.91
C ARG A 236 0.90 -8.59 -16.68
N PHE A 237 2.18 -8.28 -16.85
CA PHE A 237 3.12 -8.14 -15.75
C PHE A 237 2.70 -7.02 -14.78
N ASN A 238 2.26 -5.89 -15.31
CA ASN A 238 1.74 -4.80 -14.50
C ASN A 238 0.45 -5.18 -13.76
N HIS A 239 -0.46 -5.90 -14.41
CA HIS A 239 -1.66 -6.41 -13.76
C HIS A 239 -1.32 -7.31 -12.58
N LEU A 240 -0.30 -8.17 -12.70
CA LEU A 240 0.19 -9.01 -11.61
C LEU A 240 0.74 -8.17 -10.44
N ILE A 241 1.50 -7.11 -10.73
CA ILE A 241 2.01 -6.19 -9.70
C ILE A 241 0.83 -5.48 -9.00
N VAL A 242 -0.08 -4.88 -9.75
CA VAL A 242 -1.23 -4.15 -9.18
C VAL A 242 -2.12 -5.10 -8.38
N HIS A 243 -2.35 -6.31 -8.88
CA HIS A 243 -3.07 -7.35 -8.13
C HIS A 243 -2.34 -7.71 -6.83
N PHE A 244 -1.04 -8.02 -6.88
CA PHE A 244 -0.25 -8.31 -5.70
C PHE A 244 -0.31 -7.17 -4.66
N LEU A 245 -0.17 -5.92 -5.10
CA LEU A 245 -0.23 -4.74 -4.23
C LEU A 245 -1.61 -4.56 -3.59
N THR A 246 -2.68 -4.72 -4.36
CA THR A 246 -4.05 -4.53 -3.87
C THR A 246 -4.51 -5.65 -2.95
N GLU A 247 -4.16 -6.91 -3.23
CA GLU A 247 -4.53 -8.04 -2.36
C GLU A 247 -3.75 -8.07 -1.03
N ASN A 248 -2.52 -7.57 -1.00
CA ASN A 248 -1.65 -7.69 0.18
C ASN A 248 -1.50 -6.39 0.99
N PHE A 249 -1.60 -5.22 0.35
CA PHE A 249 -1.26 -3.95 1.00
C PHE A 249 -2.34 -2.88 0.91
N PHE A 250 -3.15 -2.87 -0.15
CA PHE A 250 -4.11 -1.79 -0.41
C PHE A 250 -5.50 -2.39 -0.69
N PRO A 251 -6.19 -2.89 0.36
CA PRO A 251 -7.48 -3.54 0.20
C PRO A 251 -8.48 -2.56 -0.43
N TYR A 252 -9.25 -3.06 -1.40
CA TYR A 252 -10.27 -2.26 -2.07
C TYR A 252 -11.55 -3.07 -2.30
N ARG A 253 -12.67 -2.38 -2.48
CA ARG A 253 -13.96 -2.95 -2.82
C ARG A 253 -14.54 -2.28 -4.06
N SER A 254 -14.90 -3.08 -5.07
CA SER A 254 -15.71 -2.63 -6.22
C SER A 254 -17.18 -3.00 -6.00
N ILE A 255 -18.09 -2.06 -6.29
CA ILE A 255 -19.55 -2.23 -6.15
C ILE A 255 -20.22 -1.61 -7.38
N GLY A 256 -21.26 -2.24 -7.94
CA GLY A 256 -22.06 -1.66 -9.02
C GLY A 256 -21.36 -1.66 -10.38
N TYR A 257 -20.18 -2.29 -10.50
CA TYR A 257 -19.44 -2.33 -11.77
C TYR A 257 -20.18 -3.13 -12.84
N GLU A 258 -21.18 -3.94 -12.49
CA GLU A 258 -22.15 -4.52 -13.43
C GLU A 258 -22.78 -3.51 -14.38
N ASN A 259 -22.91 -2.23 -13.96
CA ASN A 259 -23.44 -1.13 -14.76
C ASN A 259 -22.49 -0.62 -15.85
N VAL A 260 -21.20 -0.98 -15.79
CA VAL A 260 -20.26 -0.72 -16.87
C VAL A 260 -20.59 -1.68 -18.02
N PRO A 261 -20.75 -1.20 -19.27
CA PRO A 261 -21.17 -2.08 -20.35
C PRO A 261 -20.08 -3.09 -20.73
N ASP A 262 -20.48 -4.33 -21.03
CA ASP A 262 -19.55 -5.41 -21.44
C ASP A 262 -19.01 -5.18 -22.87
N LYS A 263 -19.75 -4.43 -23.70
CA LYS A 263 -19.40 -4.08 -25.09
C LYS A 263 -19.82 -2.64 -25.40
N GLY A 264 -19.18 -2.03 -26.40
CA GLY A 264 -19.48 -0.64 -26.79
C GLY A 264 -18.80 0.41 -25.91
N ALA A 265 -18.92 1.68 -26.32
CA ALA A 265 -18.25 2.77 -25.63
C ALA A 265 -19.07 3.32 -24.45
N ALA A 266 -18.35 3.81 -23.45
CA ALA A 266 -18.91 4.56 -22.34
C ALA A 266 -17.83 5.47 -21.75
N ILE A 267 -18.28 6.59 -21.17
CA ILE A 267 -17.41 7.45 -20.37
C ILE A 267 -17.59 7.06 -18.91
N ILE A 268 -16.51 6.80 -18.19
CA ILE A 268 -16.54 6.64 -16.73
C ILE A 268 -16.17 7.98 -16.10
N CYS A 269 -17.03 8.48 -15.21
CA CYS A 269 -16.78 9.74 -14.51
C CYS A 269 -16.73 9.54 -13.01
N SER A 270 -15.66 10.00 -12.35
CA SER A 270 -15.56 9.95 -10.89
C SER A 270 -15.06 11.25 -10.27
N ASN A 271 -15.26 11.38 -8.96
CA ASN A 271 -14.46 12.27 -8.13
C ASN A 271 -12.99 11.85 -8.14
N HIS A 272 -12.10 12.75 -7.76
CA HIS A 272 -10.65 12.49 -7.75
C HIS A 272 -10.04 12.88 -6.40
N ASN A 273 -9.70 11.92 -5.57
CA ASN A 273 -9.13 12.13 -4.24
C ASN A 273 -7.61 11.88 -4.22
N SER A 274 -7.12 10.98 -5.07
CA SER A 274 -5.73 10.51 -5.05
C SER A 274 -5.27 10.08 -6.45
N GLU A 275 -3.96 10.15 -6.71
CA GLU A 275 -3.39 9.53 -7.92
C GLU A 275 -3.58 7.99 -7.93
N TRP A 276 -3.86 7.37 -6.76
CA TRP A 276 -4.23 5.95 -6.65
C TRP A 276 -5.57 5.61 -7.32
N ASP A 277 -6.45 6.60 -7.49
CA ASP A 277 -7.76 6.44 -8.15
C ASP A 277 -7.61 5.91 -9.58
N VAL A 278 -6.60 6.39 -10.29
CA VAL A 278 -6.33 6.00 -11.69
C VAL A 278 -6.04 4.50 -11.76
N ILE A 279 -5.26 3.98 -10.82
CA ILE A 279 -4.86 2.58 -10.77
C ILE A 279 -6.06 1.71 -10.36
N LEU A 280 -6.81 2.13 -9.34
CA LEU A 280 -7.95 1.35 -8.85
C LEU A 280 -9.11 1.31 -9.85
N ASN A 281 -9.42 2.41 -10.54
CA ASN A 281 -10.46 2.39 -11.59
C ASN A 281 -10.12 1.39 -12.70
N ALA A 282 -8.87 1.41 -13.19
CA ALA A 282 -8.41 0.45 -14.19
C ALA A 282 -8.50 -0.99 -13.66
N LYS A 283 -8.05 -1.24 -12.41
CA LYS A 283 -8.12 -2.57 -11.79
C LYS A 283 -9.56 -3.08 -11.68
N CYS A 284 -10.50 -2.24 -11.26
CA CYS A 284 -11.92 -2.64 -11.13
C CYS A 284 -12.53 -2.96 -12.50
N VAL A 285 -12.32 -2.12 -13.52
CA VAL A 285 -12.83 -2.39 -14.88
C VAL A 285 -12.23 -3.67 -15.46
N ILE A 286 -10.94 -3.92 -15.28
CA ILE A 286 -10.30 -5.15 -15.76
C ILE A 286 -10.86 -6.36 -15.01
N LYS A 287 -10.95 -6.30 -13.68
CA LYS A 287 -11.42 -7.40 -12.84
C LYS A 287 -12.88 -7.76 -13.14
N ASP A 288 -13.76 -6.76 -13.17
CA ASP A 288 -15.21 -6.99 -13.17
C ASP A 288 -15.80 -7.04 -14.59
N LYS A 289 -15.10 -6.49 -15.59
CA LYS A 289 -15.58 -6.44 -16.98
C LYS A 289 -14.64 -7.04 -18.02
N ASN A 290 -13.41 -7.38 -17.64
CA ASN A 290 -12.37 -7.80 -18.59
C ASN A 290 -12.20 -6.80 -19.75
N ARG A 291 -12.30 -5.50 -19.42
CA ARG A 291 -12.13 -4.39 -20.37
C ARG A 291 -10.99 -3.48 -19.96
N VAL A 292 -10.48 -2.73 -20.93
CA VAL A 292 -9.43 -1.73 -20.71
C VAL A 292 -10.06 -0.35 -20.57
N LEU A 293 -9.67 0.37 -19.51
CA LEU A 293 -10.07 1.74 -19.24
C LEU A 293 -8.98 2.71 -19.72
N TRP A 294 -9.31 3.60 -20.66
CA TRP A 294 -8.39 4.61 -21.17
C TRP A 294 -8.45 5.87 -20.33
N GLN A 295 -7.31 6.39 -19.88
CA GLN A 295 -7.29 7.50 -18.91
C GLN A 295 -6.36 8.63 -19.35
N MET A 296 -6.75 9.86 -19.07
CA MET A 296 -5.89 11.01 -19.29
C MET A 296 -4.85 11.13 -18.16
N ALA A 297 -3.58 11.27 -18.51
CA ALA A 297 -2.49 11.47 -17.54
C ALA A 297 -1.72 12.76 -17.84
N LYS A 298 -1.23 13.46 -16.80
CA LYS A 298 -0.44 14.69 -16.97
C LYS A 298 0.78 14.42 -17.85
N GLN A 299 1.03 15.27 -18.85
CA GLN A 299 2.17 15.12 -19.76
C GLN A 299 3.52 14.97 -19.04
N GLN A 300 3.71 15.66 -17.91
CA GLN A 300 4.93 15.56 -17.09
C GLN A 300 5.22 14.13 -16.58
N LEU A 301 4.19 13.29 -16.39
CA LEU A 301 4.38 11.90 -15.98
C LEU A 301 5.01 11.04 -17.10
N PHE A 302 4.83 11.43 -18.36
CA PHE A 302 5.47 10.78 -19.51
C PHE A 302 6.95 11.19 -19.68
N GLN A 303 7.46 12.12 -18.87
CA GLN A 303 8.87 12.55 -18.90
C GLN A 303 9.75 11.76 -17.92
N ILE A 304 9.16 10.89 -17.08
CA ILE A 304 9.91 10.06 -16.12
C ILE A 304 10.03 8.65 -16.73
N PRO A 305 11.22 8.18 -17.14
CA PRO A 305 11.39 7.01 -18.01
C PRO A 305 10.65 5.74 -17.58
N ILE A 306 10.78 5.37 -16.30
CA ILE A 306 10.14 4.17 -15.74
C ILE A 306 8.62 4.35 -15.68
N ILE A 307 8.15 5.56 -15.35
CA ILE A 307 6.72 5.90 -15.31
C ILE A 307 6.17 6.02 -16.74
N ASN A 308 6.96 6.47 -17.70
CA ASN A 308 6.60 6.58 -19.11
C ASN A 308 6.40 5.18 -19.74
N ALA A 309 7.34 4.25 -19.48
CA ALA A 309 7.21 2.84 -19.85
C ALA A 309 5.95 2.19 -19.24
N TRP A 310 5.64 2.56 -17.99
CA TRP A 310 4.50 2.03 -17.25
C TRP A 310 3.16 2.66 -17.68
N ILE A 311 3.07 3.98 -17.84
CA ILE A 311 1.83 4.69 -18.20
C ILE A 311 1.42 4.38 -19.64
N ARG A 312 2.38 4.27 -20.58
CA ARG A 312 2.09 3.91 -21.98
C ARG A 312 1.55 2.48 -22.13
N THR A 313 1.84 1.60 -21.17
CA THR A 313 1.30 0.23 -21.14
C THR A 313 -0.06 0.13 -20.44
N HIS A 314 -0.58 1.22 -19.85
CA HIS A 314 -1.88 1.26 -19.15
C HIS A 314 -2.97 2.05 -19.89
N SER A 315 -2.88 2.12 -21.23
CA SER A 315 -3.90 2.83 -22.02
C SER A 315 -4.12 4.28 -21.58
N ALA A 316 -3.05 4.91 -21.09
CA ALA A 316 -3.08 6.31 -20.71
C ALA A 316 -2.51 7.20 -21.82
N PHE A 317 -3.16 8.34 -22.05
CA PHE A 317 -2.76 9.30 -23.08
C PHE A 317 -2.49 10.68 -22.45
N PRO A 318 -1.54 11.46 -23.01
CA PRO A 318 -1.06 12.69 -22.39
C PRO A 318 -2.10 13.81 -22.46
N LEU A 319 -2.24 14.54 -21.35
CA LEU A 319 -3.05 15.76 -21.21
C LEU A 319 -2.14 17.00 -21.14
N ARG A 320 -2.37 18.01 -22.00
CA ARG A 320 -1.61 19.27 -22.05
C ARG A 320 -2.49 20.44 -21.62
N ARG A 321 -2.22 21.01 -20.44
CA ARG A 321 -3.08 22.08 -19.86
C ARG A 321 -2.85 23.49 -20.43
N SER A 322 -1.75 23.73 -21.17
CA SER A 322 -1.31 25.08 -21.56
C SER A 322 -1.75 25.54 -22.95
N GLU A 323 -2.29 24.65 -23.78
CA GLU A 323 -2.83 24.96 -25.10
C GLU A 323 -4.18 24.26 -25.21
N GLY A 324 -5.23 24.97 -25.65
CA GLY A 324 -6.61 24.43 -25.68
C GLY A 324 -6.64 23.00 -26.22
N ASP A 325 -6.99 22.06 -25.34
CA ASP A 325 -6.63 20.63 -25.41
C ASP A 325 -7.45 19.85 -26.45
N ARG A 326 -7.46 20.33 -27.69
CA ARG A 326 -8.19 19.75 -28.82
C ARG A 326 -7.69 18.35 -29.16
N GLU A 327 -6.39 18.09 -29.04
CA GLU A 327 -5.82 16.78 -29.36
C GLU A 327 -6.29 15.70 -28.39
N SER A 328 -6.17 15.92 -27.07
CA SER A 328 -6.62 14.94 -26.07
C SER A 328 -8.12 14.70 -26.15
N TYR A 329 -8.90 15.77 -26.38
CA TYR A 329 -10.34 15.67 -26.56
C TYR A 329 -10.72 14.88 -27.82
N ASN A 330 -10.09 15.16 -28.96
CA ASN A 330 -10.32 14.42 -30.21
C ASN A 330 -9.86 12.97 -30.11
N PHE A 331 -8.77 12.68 -29.39
CA PHE A 331 -8.32 11.32 -29.14
C PHE A 331 -9.33 10.54 -28.28
N ALA A 332 -9.87 11.16 -27.23
CA ALA A 332 -10.95 10.57 -26.45
C ALA A 332 -12.19 10.28 -27.31
N LYS A 333 -12.57 11.18 -28.22
CA LYS A 333 -13.67 10.96 -29.18
C LYS A 333 -13.42 9.76 -30.08
N ASP A 334 -12.22 9.64 -30.63
CA ASP A 334 -11.83 8.52 -31.49
C ASP A 334 -11.83 7.19 -30.71
N LEU A 335 -11.32 7.15 -29.47
CA LEU A 335 -11.41 5.97 -28.61
C LEU A 335 -12.86 5.53 -28.36
N LEU A 336 -13.75 6.48 -28.08
CA LEU A 336 -15.19 6.21 -27.92
C LEU A 336 -15.81 5.72 -29.24
N GLY A 337 -15.42 6.31 -30.38
CA GLY A 337 -15.84 5.82 -31.71
C GLY A 337 -15.42 4.37 -31.99
N ARG A 338 -14.30 3.93 -31.42
CA ARG A 338 -13.81 2.52 -31.48
C ARG A 338 -14.41 1.62 -30.39
N GLY A 339 -15.44 2.07 -29.68
CA GLY A 339 -16.11 1.26 -28.66
C GLY A 339 -15.30 1.08 -27.37
N LYS A 340 -14.35 1.96 -27.05
CA LYS A 340 -13.51 1.87 -25.84
C LYS A 340 -14.15 2.59 -24.64
N LEU A 341 -13.67 2.26 -23.43
CA LEU A 341 -14.04 2.96 -22.20
C LEU A 341 -13.04 4.10 -21.94
N VAL A 342 -13.54 5.30 -21.65
CA VAL A 342 -12.70 6.46 -21.37
C VAL A 342 -13.02 7.03 -19.99
N MET A 343 -12.00 7.23 -19.16
CA MET A 343 -12.09 7.85 -17.86
C MET A 343 -11.98 9.37 -17.96
N VAL A 344 -12.88 10.08 -17.29
CA VAL A 344 -12.84 11.53 -17.15
C VAL A 344 -13.07 11.90 -15.69
N TYR A 345 -12.23 12.77 -15.15
CA TYR A 345 -12.42 13.36 -13.82
C TYR A 345 -12.95 14.79 -13.97
N PRO A 346 -14.27 15.04 -13.82
CA PRO A 346 -14.85 16.36 -14.14
C PRO A 346 -14.29 17.49 -13.27
N GLU A 347 -13.80 17.19 -12.06
CA GLU A 347 -13.18 18.16 -11.14
C GLU A 347 -11.82 18.71 -11.64
N GLY A 348 -11.17 18.02 -12.58
CA GLY A 348 -9.89 18.43 -13.18
C GLY A 348 -8.66 18.39 -12.25
N SER A 349 -8.80 18.17 -10.94
CA SER A 349 -7.68 18.04 -10.00
C SER A 349 -8.06 17.24 -8.77
N THR A 350 -7.06 16.68 -8.09
CA THR A 350 -7.28 15.93 -6.84
C THR A 350 -7.78 16.83 -5.71
N SER A 351 -8.79 16.34 -5.00
CA SER A 351 -9.32 16.85 -3.74
C SER A 351 -8.46 16.36 -2.55
N ASN A 352 -8.80 16.78 -1.34
CA ASN A 352 -8.17 16.26 -0.11
C ASN A 352 -8.95 15.05 0.46
N GLY A 353 -9.98 14.57 -0.24
CA GLY A 353 -10.92 13.55 0.26
C GLY A 353 -11.96 14.11 1.22
N GLY A 354 -12.63 13.22 1.95
CA GLY A 354 -13.59 13.57 3.02
C GLY A 354 -15.04 13.84 2.56
N GLY A 355 -15.44 13.39 1.37
CA GLY A 355 -16.83 13.49 0.90
C GLY A 355 -17.15 14.75 0.11
N GLU A 356 -16.21 15.69 0.02
CA GLU A 356 -16.39 16.90 -0.75
C GLU A 356 -16.14 16.63 -2.25
N VAL A 357 -17.19 16.79 -3.04
CA VAL A 357 -17.13 16.75 -4.51
C VAL A 357 -17.12 18.18 -5.04
N ARG A 358 -16.08 18.54 -5.80
CA ARG A 358 -15.92 19.89 -6.36
C ARG A 358 -16.85 20.14 -7.54
N GLU A 359 -16.94 21.41 -7.93
CA GLU A 359 -17.61 21.81 -9.15
C GLU A 359 -16.98 21.16 -10.40
N GLY A 360 -17.79 20.50 -11.22
CA GLY A 360 -17.35 19.80 -12.42
C GLY A 360 -17.26 20.71 -13.65
N HIS A 361 -16.30 20.43 -14.52
CA HIS A 361 -16.20 20.98 -15.87
C HIS A 361 -17.11 20.23 -16.86
N THR A 362 -17.65 20.94 -17.85
CA THR A 362 -18.66 20.42 -18.80
C THR A 362 -18.11 19.46 -19.86
N GLY A 363 -16.79 19.22 -19.89
CA GLY A 363 -16.12 18.44 -20.92
C GLY A 363 -16.63 17.00 -21.05
N ALA A 364 -16.95 16.34 -19.92
CA ALA A 364 -17.47 14.98 -19.91
C ALA A 364 -18.86 14.88 -20.58
N VAL A 365 -19.78 15.77 -20.20
CA VAL A 365 -21.15 15.82 -20.76
C VAL A 365 -21.09 16.17 -22.24
N ARG A 366 -20.28 17.16 -22.63
CA ARG A 366 -20.09 17.54 -24.03
C ARG A 366 -19.58 16.35 -24.85
N LEU A 367 -18.55 15.65 -24.36
CA LEU A 367 -17.99 14.48 -25.02
C LEU A 367 -19.04 13.37 -25.18
N ALA A 368 -19.86 13.15 -24.17
CA ALA A 368 -20.91 12.15 -24.18
C ALA A 368 -22.02 12.44 -25.21
N ILE A 369 -22.42 13.71 -25.36
CA ILE A 369 -23.38 14.14 -26.39
C ILE A 369 -22.79 13.95 -27.79
N GLU A 370 -21.56 14.42 -28.02
CA GLU A 370 -20.92 14.34 -29.34
C GLU A 370 -20.66 12.89 -29.80
N THR A 371 -20.42 11.97 -28.86
CA THR A 371 -20.11 10.56 -29.15
C THR A 371 -21.30 9.61 -28.96
N LYS A 372 -22.44 10.13 -28.47
CA LYS A 372 -23.67 9.38 -28.21
C LYS A 372 -23.49 8.17 -27.28
N VAL A 373 -22.71 8.35 -26.22
CA VAL A 373 -22.37 7.28 -25.27
C VAL A 373 -22.96 7.54 -23.88
N PRO A 374 -23.25 6.50 -23.08
CA PRO A 374 -23.60 6.66 -21.67
C PRO A 374 -22.42 7.19 -20.85
N ILE A 375 -22.73 7.87 -19.74
CA ILE A 375 -21.76 8.20 -18.69
C ILE A 375 -22.02 7.27 -17.49
N ILE A 376 -21.01 6.56 -17.00
CA ILE A 376 -21.08 5.75 -15.78
C ILE A 376 -20.49 6.58 -14.63
N PRO A 377 -21.31 7.10 -13.70
CA PRO A 377 -20.81 7.80 -12.52
C PRO A 377 -20.18 6.79 -11.56
N VAL A 378 -19.05 7.14 -10.95
CA VAL A 378 -18.33 6.33 -9.97
C VAL A 378 -17.98 7.20 -8.77
N GLY A 379 -18.39 6.79 -7.57
CA GLY A 379 -17.94 7.37 -6.31
C GLY A 379 -16.71 6.63 -5.78
N ILE A 380 -15.65 7.37 -5.47
CA ILE A 380 -14.40 6.85 -4.90
C ILE A 380 -14.24 7.38 -3.47
N THR A 381 -14.00 6.47 -2.54
CA THR A 381 -13.79 6.79 -1.13
C THR A 381 -12.59 6.05 -0.55
N GLY A 382 -11.81 6.71 0.31
CA GLY A 382 -10.72 6.11 1.09
C GLY A 382 -9.35 6.13 0.43
N THR A 383 -9.26 6.40 -0.87
CA THR A 383 -7.98 6.44 -1.60
C THR A 383 -7.06 7.57 -1.14
N GLU A 384 -7.63 8.67 -0.63
CA GLU A 384 -6.90 9.74 0.06
C GLU A 384 -6.15 9.26 1.30
N ASN A 385 -6.61 8.19 1.96
CA ASN A 385 -5.93 7.59 3.10
C ASN A 385 -4.75 6.72 2.66
N THR A 386 -4.86 6.11 1.47
CA THR A 386 -3.82 5.27 0.87
C THR A 386 -2.70 6.09 0.26
N PHE A 387 -3.03 7.10 -0.55
CA PHE A 387 -2.02 7.96 -1.17
C PHE A 387 -2.48 9.42 -1.21
N PRO A 388 -2.36 10.15 -0.07
CA PRO A 388 -2.81 11.52 0.02
C PRO A 388 -2.07 12.43 -0.95
N LYS A 389 -2.71 13.54 -1.30
CA LYS A 389 -2.10 14.59 -2.12
C LYS A 389 -0.77 15.05 -1.52
N HIS A 390 0.27 15.14 -2.37
CA HIS A 390 1.64 15.49 -1.99
C HIS A 390 2.37 14.47 -1.08
N ALA A 391 1.78 13.31 -0.80
CA ALA A 391 2.49 12.25 -0.12
C ALA A 391 3.67 11.75 -0.97
N LYS A 392 4.79 11.45 -0.31
CA LYS A 392 5.97 10.87 -0.96
C LYS A 392 5.91 9.34 -1.03
N THR A 393 4.91 8.73 -0.40
CA THR A 393 4.79 7.27 -0.24
C THR A 393 3.34 6.89 0.07
N MET A 394 2.98 5.64 -0.19
CA MET A 394 1.65 5.08 0.09
C MET A 394 1.57 4.49 1.50
N TYR A 395 0.38 4.54 2.10
CA TYR A 395 0.06 3.98 3.41
C TYR A 395 -0.68 2.66 3.23
N CYS A 396 -0.10 1.57 3.75
CA CYS A 396 -0.68 0.23 3.64
C CYS A 396 -1.82 0.01 4.65
N GLY A 397 -2.70 -0.94 4.35
CA GLY A 397 -3.82 -1.36 5.21
C GLY A 397 -4.96 -0.33 5.27
N LYS A 398 -4.98 0.62 4.33
CA LYS A 398 -6.06 1.59 4.17
C LYS A 398 -7.03 1.08 3.11
N GLY A 399 -8.29 0.95 3.51
CA GLY A 399 -9.38 0.53 2.64
C GLY A 399 -9.68 1.58 1.57
N SER A 400 -10.28 1.14 0.47
CA SER A 400 -10.87 2.05 -0.50
C SER A 400 -12.11 1.40 -1.12
N THR A 401 -13.13 2.19 -1.39
CA THR A 401 -14.37 1.73 -2.05
C THR A 401 -14.57 2.49 -3.34
N LEU A 402 -14.84 1.77 -4.42
CA LEU A 402 -15.23 2.29 -5.73
C LEU A 402 -16.62 1.78 -6.04
N LYS A 403 -17.58 2.70 -6.13
CA LYS A 403 -18.99 2.37 -6.36
C LYS A 403 -19.43 2.98 -7.68
N ALA A 404 -19.66 2.15 -8.69
CA ALA A 404 -20.26 2.55 -9.95
C ALA A 404 -21.79 2.62 -9.80
N GLY A 405 -22.39 3.70 -10.29
CA GLY A 405 -23.83 3.91 -10.30
C GLY A 405 -24.46 3.50 -11.63
N GLU A 406 -25.79 3.65 -11.71
CA GLU A 406 -26.53 3.45 -12.95
C GLU A 406 -26.04 4.40 -14.05
N PRO A 407 -26.12 3.98 -15.33
CA PRO A 407 -25.76 4.86 -16.45
C PRO A 407 -26.53 6.18 -16.43
N PHE A 408 -25.80 7.28 -16.36
CA PHE A 408 -26.33 8.62 -16.54
C PHE A 408 -26.62 8.84 -18.03
N MET A 409 -27.89 9.06 -18.36
CA MET A 409 -28.41 9.14 -19.73
C MET A 409 -29.15 10.44 -20.04
N GLU A 410 -29.16 11.42 -19.14
CA GLU A 410 -29.96 12.64 -19.34
C GLU A 410 -29.51 13.47 -20.54
N HIS A 411 -28.22 13.43 -20.85
CA HIS A 411 -27.66 14.11 -22.01
C HIS A 411 -28.11 13.47 -23.34
N ALA A 412 -28.66 12.25 -23.31
CA ALA A 412 -29.15 11.55 -24.51
C ALA A 412 -30.29 12.28 -25.22
N GLN A 413 -31.03 13.14 -24.52
CA GLN A 413 -32.06 13.98 -25.13
C GLN A 413 -31.50 14.98 -26.17
N TYR A 414 -30.18 15.20 -26.16
CA TYR A 414 -29.45 16.06 -27.10
C TYR A 414 -28.71 15.27 -28.19
N PHE A 415 -28.86 13.95 -28.25
CA PHE A 415 -28.34 13.18 -29.38
C PHE A 415 -29.00 13.65 -30.67
N ASP A 416 -28.19 13.83 -31.71
CA ASP A 416 -28.63 14.32 -33.03
C ASP A 416 -29.26 15.73 -33.05
N LYS A 417 -29.11 16.48 -31.95
CA LYS A 417 -29.52 17.88 -31.84
C LYS A 417 -28.31 18.80 -31.79
N PRO A 418 -28.48 20.11 -32.06
CA PRO A 418 -27.45 21.09 -31.79
C PRO A 418 -26.99 21.00 -30.33
N MET A 419 -25.69 21.19 -30.10
CA MET A 419 -25.12 21.20 -28.75
C MET A 419 -25.86 22.23 -27.88
N PRO A 420 -26.35 21.84 -26.68
CA PRO A 420 -26.99 22.78 -25.78
C PRO A 420 -26.04 23.91 -25.38
N ASP A 421 -26.63 25.03 -24.93
CA ASP A 421 -25.85 26.16 -24.45
C ASP A 421 -25.03 25.81 -23.19
N TYR A 422 -24.12 26.70 -22.83
CA TYR A 422 -23.24 26.47 -21.68
C TYR A 422 -24.01 26.30 -20.36
N LYS A 423 -25.14 27.00 -20.19
CA LYS A 423 -25.94 26.95 -18.95
C LYS A 423 -26.56 25.57 -18.79
N GLU A 424 -27.09 25.00 -19.86
CA GLU A 424 -27.67 23.67 -19.85
C GLU A 424 -26.61 22.57 -19.72
N LEU A 425 -25.46 22.70 -20.40
CA LEU A 425 -24.31 21.80 -20.18
C LEU A 425 -23.85 21.81 -18.73
N LYS A 426 -23.86 22.99 -18.10
CA LYS A 426 -23.48 23.15 -16.69
C LYS A 426 -24.48 22.45 -15.78
N ARG A 427 -25.79 22.65 -16.00
CA ARG A 427 -26.87 21.99 -15.27
C ARG A 427 -26.77 20.46 -15.35
N LEU A 428 -26.54 19.90 -16.54
CA LEU A 428 -26.33 18.46 -16.73
C LEU A 428 -25.08 17.97 -15.97
N THR A 429 -24.02 18.78 -15.97
CA THR A 429 -22.78 18.44 -15.25
C THR A 429 -22.98 18.45 -13.75
N GLU A 430 -23.69 19.44 -13.20
CA GLU A 430 -24.04 19.50 -11.78
C GLU A 430 -24.84 18.26 -11.36
N ARG A 431 -25.85 17.86 -12.16
CA ARG A 431 -26.59 16.62 -11.92
C ARG A 431 -25.71 15.37 -11.96
N LEU A 432 -24.77 15.29 -12.90
CA LEU A 432 -23.78 14.20 -12.94
C LEU A 432 -22.91 14.19 -11.67
N MET A 433 -22.46 15.35 -11.21
CA MET A 433 -21.67 15.47 -9.98
C MET A 433 -22.49 15.11 -8.73
N ASP A 434 -23.78 15.43 -8.69
CA ASP A 434 -24.69 14.99 -7.63
C ASP A 434 -24.82 13.47 -7.59
N ARG A 435 -24.94 12.82 -8.77
CA ARG A 435 -24.89 11.35 -8.85
C ARG A 435 -23.59 10.76 -8.33
N ILE A 436 -22.45 11.38 -8.64
CA ILE A 436 -21.15 10.94 -8.11
C ILE A 436 -21.13 11.09 -6.58
N ARG A 437 -21.67 12.19 -6.05
CA ARG A 437 -21.73 12.45 -4.60
C ARG A 437 -22.59 11.40 -3.87
N GLU A 438 -23.73 11.02 -4.43
CA GLU A 438 -24.62 9.96 -3.91
C GLU A 438 -23.93 8.58 -3.82
N LEU A 439 -22.85 8.37 -4.57
CA LEU A 439 -22.11 7.10 -4.60
C LEU A 439 -20.97 7.05 -3.57
N LEU A 440 -20.61 8.17 -2.94
CA LEU A 440 -19.55 8.21 -1.94
C LEU A 440 -19.98 7.51 -0.64
N VAL A 441 -19.04 6.83 0.02
CA VAL A 441 -19.31 6.03 1.22
C VAL A 441 -18.40 6.48 2.36
N TYR A 442 -18.64 7.67 2.91
CA TYR A 442 -17.89 8.22 4.04
C TYR A 442 -18.48 7.88 5.41
N ASP A 443 -19.69 7.31 5.45
CA ASP A 443 -20.42 6.99 6.69
C ASP A 443 -19.89 5.73 7.42
N ASN A 444 -18.71 5.23 7.07
CA ASN A 444 -18.07 4.12 7.77
C ASN A 444 -16.64 4.52 8.20
N PRO A 445 -16.29 4.47 9.50
CA PRO A 445 -14.94 4.78 9.99
C PRO A 445 -13.82 3.88 9.42
N ASN A 446 -14.17 2.84 8.65
CA ASN A 446 -13.27 1.93 7.97
C ASN A 446 -13.43 1.88 6.43
N ALA A 447 -14.00 2.92 5.80
CA ALA A 447 -14.06 3.02 4.34
C ALA A 447 -12.66 3.08 3.68
#